data_AF-A0A816AYQ6-F1
#
_entry.id   AF-A0A816AYQ6-F1
#
_cell.length_a   1.000
_cell.length_b   1.000
_cell.length_c   1.000
_cell.angle_alpha   90.00
_cell.angle_beta   90.00
_cell.angle_gamma   90.00
#
_symmetry.space_group_name_H-M   'P 1'
#
loop_
_entity.id
_entity.type
_entity.pdbx_description
1 polymer ?
#
loop_
_entity_poly.entity_id
_entity_poly.type
_entity_poly.pdbx_seq_one_letter_code
_entity_poly.pdbx_strand_id
1 'polypeptide(L)'
;MIISTLSYQSEIANHYTLGSLLINGYVSNDAVASWCSSIGFSCLIGGHFDKAHKEEMLKMVISIDQSPINGKTLMELSSDLLKNLISQVCLDSDTDGRGRLIQSLCAFVLCLCISSYNKIGSYSNDSIKQLICKEINIKSFQDIRKRLSESEFYVKAFQNPQLKLATPDEMALTYDFTQLHEYTTSSTEV
;
A
#
# COMPACT_ATOMS: atom_id res chain seq x y z
N MET A 1 -13.94 -2.31 -20.88
CA MET A 1 -12.99 -1.77 -21.88
C MET A 1 -11.56 -1.61 -21.32
N ILE A 2 -11.36 -1.18 -20.07
CA ILE A 2 -10.01 -1.13 -19.43
C ILE A 2 -9.53 -2.52 -18.93
N ILE A 3 -10.45 -3.45 -18.65
CA ILE A 3 -10.10 -4.77 -18.11
C ILE A 3 -9.54 -5.72 -19.20
N SER A 4 -10.01 -5.62 -20.44
CA SER A 4 -9.50 -6.40 -21.57
C SER A 4 -8.05 -6.05 -21.95
N THR A 5 -7.50 -4.99 -21.38
CA THR A 5 -6.10 -4.56 -21.54
C THR A 5 -5.18 -5.05 -20.40
N LEU A 6 -5.72 -5.74 -19.39
CA LEU A 6 -4.98 -6.32 -18.26
C LEU A 6 -4.55 -7.77 -18.49
N SER A 7 -5.17 -8.48 -19.44
CA SER A 7 -4.66 -9.76 -19.92
C SER A 7 -3.37 -9.50 -20.68
N TYR A 8 -2.27 -10.07 -20.17
CA TYR A 8 -1.02 -10.28 -20.92
C TYR A 8 -1.31 -11.28 -22.05
N GLN A 9 -2.11 -10.91 -23.05
CA GLN A 9 -2.17 -11.63 -24.31
C GLN A 9 -1.25 -10.92 -25.29
N SER A 10 -0.09 -11.52 -25.44
CA SER A 10 0.89 -11.23 -26.48
C SER A 10 0.25 -11.49 -27.84
N GLU A 11 -0.29 -10.47 -28.49
CA GLU A 11 -0.52 -10.46 -29.95
C GLU A 11 -1.02 -9.06 -30.36
N ILE A 12 -0.06 -8.15 -30.60
CA ILE A 12 -0.02 -7.11 -31.65
C ILE A 12 1.15 -6.19 -31.25
N ALA A 13 2.24 -6.28 -32.01
CA ALA A 13 3.59 -5.82 -31.66
C ALA A 13 3.81 -4.29 -31.59
N ASN A 14 2.80 -3.45 -31.32
CA ASN A 14 2.98 -1.99 -31.24
C ASN A 14 1.94 -1.21 -30.37
N HIS A 15 1.10 -1.89 -29.59
CA HIS A 15 0.14 -1.20 -28.72
C HIS A 15 0.41 -1.50 -27.25
N TYR A 16 0.90 -0.50 -26.52
CA TYR A 16 0.94 -0.54 -25.07
C TYR A 16 -0.50 -0.51 -24.54
N THR A 17 -0.85 -1.49 -23.73
CA THR A 17 -2.13 -1.51 -23.04
C THR A 17 -2.03 -0.66 -21.77
N LEU A 18 -3.14 -0.09 -21.29
CA LEU A 18 -3.12 0.67 -20.02
C LEU A 18 -2.61 -0.22 -18.87
N GLY A 19 -2.98 -1.50 -18.88
CA GLY A 19 -2.46 -2.50 -17.95
C GLY A 19 -0.94 -2.65 -18.05
N SER A 20 -0.37 -2.91 -19.23
CA SER A 20 1.07 -3.09 -19.38
C SER A 20 1.87 -1.82 -19.05
N LEU A 21 1.32 -0.64 -19.34
CA LEU A 21 1.93 0.63 -18.97
C LEU A 21 1.96 0.84 -17.44
N LEU A 22 0.84 0.59 -16.76
CA LEU A 22 0.76 0.71 -15.30
C LEU A 22 1.70 -0.27 -14.60
N ILE A 23 1.72 -1.52 -15.06
CA ILE A 23 2.62 -2.56 -14.54
C ILE A 23 4.08 -2.15 -14.73
N ASN A 24 4.47 -1.76 -15.94
CA ASN A 24 5.84 -1.36 -16.25
C ASN A 24 6.28 -0.14 -15.43
N GLY A 25 5.37 0.83 -15.21
CA GLY A 25 5.65 1.96 -14.32
C GLY A 25 5.79 1.53 -12.86
N TYR A 26 4.94 0.61 -12.38
CA TYR A 26 4.96 0.16 -10.97
C TYR A 26 6.27 -0.53 -10.59
N VAL A 27 6.79 -1.41 -11.47
CA VAL A 27 8.06 -2.12 -11.28
C VAL A 27 9.28 -1.34 -11.75
N SER A 28 9.09 -0.11 -12.24
CA SER A 28 10.19 0.74 -12.72
C SER A 28 11.10 1.15 -11.55
N ASN A 29 12.39 1.33 -11.84
CA ASN A 29 13.34 1.97 -10.93
C ASN A 29 13.13 3.49 -10.84
N ASP A 30 12.30 4.07 -11.71
CA ASP A 30 11.94 5.48 -11.67
C ASP A 30 10.84 5.72 -10.63
N ALA A 31 11.17 6.49 -9.58
CA ALA A 31 10.27 6.74 -8.46
C ALA A 31 8.97 7.45 -8.88
N VAL A 32 9.04 8.34 -9.88
CA VAL A 32 7.86 9.06 -10.38
C VAL A 32 6.92 8.10 -11.11
N ALA A 33 7.45 7.27 -11.99
CA ALA A 33 6.69 6.24 -12.70
C ALA A 33 6.04 5.25 -11.73
N SER A 34 6.78 4.77 -10.72
CA SER A 34 6.26 3.84 -9.71
C SER A 34 5.15 4.47 -8.87
N TRP A 35 5.32 5.73 -8.45
CA TRP A 35 4.31 6.48 -7.71
C TRP A 35 3.05 6.73 -8.55
N CYS A 36 3.20 7.18 -9.80
CA CYS A 36 2.07 7.42 -10.71
C CYS A 36 1.29 6.13 -11.00
N SER A 37 1.99 5.03 -11.24
CA SER A 37 1.37 3.72 -11.45
C SER A 37 0.64 3.21 -10.21
N SER A 38 1.22 3.41 -9.01
CA SER A 38 0.58 3.03 -7.74
C SER A 38 -0.74 3.77 -7.52
N ILE A 39 -0.79 5.06 -7.83
CA ILE A 39 -2.02 5.85 -7.81
C ILE A 39 -3.00 5.37 -8.87
N GLY A 40 -2.53 5.09 -10.08
CA GLY A 40 -3.34 4.51 -11.15
C GLY A 40 -4.04 3.23 -10.69
N PHE A 41 -3.32 2.32 -10.05
CA PHE A 41 -3.90 1.13 -9.43
C PHE A 41 -4.89 1.46 -8.31
N SER A 42 -4.56 2.40 -7.42
CA SER A 42 -5.45 2.81 -6.32
C SER A 42 -6.77 3.39 -6.85
N CYS A 43 -6.75 4.23 -7.89
CA CYS A 43 -7.95 4.78 -8.51
C CYS A 43 -8.78 3.70 -9.20
N LEU A 44 -8.13 2.76 -9.89
CA LEU A 44 -8.81 1.63 -10.51
C LEU A 44 -9.45 0.72 -9.45
N ILE A 45 -8.77 0.42 -8.34
CA ILE A 45 -9.34 -0.41 -7.27
C ILE A 45 -10.44 0.35 -6.50
N GLY A 46 -10.28 1.66 -6.30
CA GLY A 46 -11.23 2.54 -5.62
C GLY A 46 -12.51 2.80 -6.41
N GLY A 47 -12.49 2.62 -7.74
CA GLY A 47 -13.65 2.79 -8.61
C GLY A 47 -14.79 1.79 -8.34
N HIS A 48 -15.92 2.03 -9.01
CA HIS A 48 -17.11 1.16 -9.03
C HIS A 48 -16.90 -0.12 -9.84
N PHE A 49 -15.82 -0.85 -9.56
CA PHE A 49 -15.59 -2.17 -10.12
C PHE A 49 -16.19 -3.24 -9.21
N ASP A 50 -16.81 -4.25 -9.81
CA ASP A 50 -17.31 -5.41 -9.08
C ASP A 50 -16.17 -6.15 -8.36
N LYS A 51 -16.49 -6.80 -7.24
CA LYS A 51 -15.54 -7.54 -6.40
C LYS A 51 -14.62 -8.48 -7.20
N ALA A 52 -15.17 -9.18 -8.20
CA ALA A 52 -14.42 -10.08 -9.08
C ALA A 52 -13.27 -9.37 -9.82
N HIS A 53 -13.52 -8.16 -10.33
CA HIS A 53 -12.51 -7.38 -11.05
C HIS A 53 -11.42 -6.86 -10.11
N LYS A 54 -11.79 -6.45 -8.88
CA LYS A 54 -10.80 -6.07 -7.86
C LYS A 54 -9.90 -7.25 -7.49
N GLU A 55 -10.46 -8.46 -7.39
CA GLU A 55 -9.69 -9.69 -7.12
C GLU A 55 -8.75 -10.07 -8.27
N GLU A 56 -9.17 -9.92 -9.54
CA GLU A 56 -8.28 -10.15 -10.69
C GLU A 56 -7.12 -9.16 -10.74
N MET A 57 -7.38 -7.89 -10.44
CA MET A 57 -6.32 -6.87 -10.34
C MET A 57 -5.34 -7.17 -9.21
N LEU A 58 -5.83 -7.57 -8.03
CA LEU A 58 -4.97 -7.97 -6.91
C LEU A 58 -4.11 -9.19 -7.26
N LYS A 59 -4.70 -10.22 -7.88
CA LYS A 59 -3.96 -11.40 -8.34
C LYS A 59 -2.87 -11.03 -9.33
N MET A 60 -3.15 -10.12 -10.27
CA MET A 60 -2.17 -9.66 -11.25
C MET A 60 -1.02 -8.87 -10.60
N VAL A 61 -1.30 -7.91 -9.72
CA VAL A 61 -0.26 -7.17 -8.97
C VAL A 61 0.62 -8.14 -8.18
N ILE A 62 0.03 -9.15 -7.55
CA ILE A 62 0.77 -10.20 -6.83
C ILE A 62 1.61 -11.07 -7.80
N SER A 63 1.09 -11.44 -8.96
CA SER A 63 1.83 -12.23 -9.96
C SER A 63 3.03 -11.48 -10.55
N ILE A 64 3.00 -10.15 -10.57
CA ILE A 64 4.12 -9.31 -11.01
C ILE A 64 5.25 -9.30 -9.97
N ASP A 65 4.91 -9.23 -8.69
CA ASP A 65 5.87 -9.40 -7.58
C ASP A 65 6.46 -10.82 -7.53
N GLN A 66 5.75 -11.81 -8.09
CA GLN A 66 6.17 -13.21 -8.22
C GLN A 66 7.03 -13.52 -9.46
N SER A 67 7.37 -12.53 -10.29
CA SER A 67 8.27 -12.73 -11.44
C SER A 67 9.67 -13.22 -10.97
N PRO A 68 10.36 -14.09 -11.72
CA PRO A 68 11.07 -15.27 -11.22
C PRO A 68 12.49 -14.97 -10.72
N ILE A 69 12.63 -14.13 -9.69
CA ILE A 69 13.91 -14.02 -8.97
C ILE A 69 13.90 -14.83 -7.68
N ASN A 70 12.76 -15.13 -7.05
CA ASN A 70 12.78 -15.79 -5.73
C ASN A 70 11.68 -16.81 -5.39
N GLY A 71 10.85 -17.31 -6.32
CA GLY A 71 10.06 -18.55 -6.12
C GLY A 71 9.23 -18.69 -4.84
N LYS A 72 8.88 -17.57 -4.17
CA LYS A 72 8.19 -17.59 -2.88
C LYS A 72 6.69 -17.85 -3.08
N THR A 73 6.12 -18.72 -2.26
CA THR A 73 4.68 -18.96 -2.18
C THR A 73 3.95 -17.72 -1.64
N LEU A 74 2.66 -17.59 -1.93
CA LEU A 74 1.80 -16.53 -1.37
C LEU A 74 1.83 -16.49 0.18
N MET A 75 2.02 -17.66 0.81
CA MET A 75 2.16 -17.77 2.27
C MET A 75 3.52 -17.24 2.76
N GLU A 76 4.60 -17.44 2.01
CA GLU A 76 5.92 -16.90 2.33
C GLU A 76 5.96 -15.38 2.12
N LEU A 77 5.36 -14.88 1.02
CA LEU A 77 5.21 -13.45 0.76
C LEU A 77 4.40 -12.75 1.87
N SER A 78 3.33 -13.38 2.35
CA SER A 78 2.51 -12.81 3.44
C SER A 78 3.21 -12.86 4.80
N SER A 79 4.04 -13.88 5.06
CA SER A 79 4.86 -13.95 6.28
C SER A 79 6.00 -12.93 6.27
N ASP A 80 6.67 -12.76 5.14
CA ASP A 80 7.73 -11.77 4.96
C ASP A 80 7.18 -10.33 4.98
N LEU A 81 6.00 -10.11 4.40
CA LEU A 81 5.29 -8.84 4.49
C LEU A 81 5.06 -8.43 5.95
N LEU A 82 4.52 -9.33 6.78
CA LEU A 82 4.26 -9.02 8.19
C LEU A 82 5.56 -8.67 8.95
N LYS A 83 6.61 -9.46 8.75
CA LYS A 83 7.93 -9.20 9.38
C LYS A 83 8.53 -7.88 8.92
N ASN A 84 8.46 -7.58 7.62
CA ASN A 84 8.99 -6.34 7.06
C ASN A 84 8.22 -5.13 7.59
N LEU A 85 6.89 -5.20 7.64
CA LEU A 85 6.06 -4.12 8.21
C LEU A 85 6.39 -3.87 9.69
N ILE A 86 6.53 -4.92 10.50
CA ILE A 86 6.87 -4.78 11.92
C ILE A 86 8.27 -4.21 12.09
N SER A 87 9.25 -4.73 11.34
CA SER A 87 10.63 -4.22 11.36
C SER A 87 10.68 -2.74 11.01
N GLN A 88 9.94 -2.30 9.98
CA GLN A 88 9.84 -0.90 9.61
C GLN A 88 9.24 -0.05 10.73
N VAL A 89 8.16 -0.51 11.38
CA VAL A 89 7.54 0.21 12.51
C VAL A 89 8.47 0.31 13.72
N CYS A 90 9.31 -0.70 13.96
CA CYS A 90 10.27 -0.75 15.06
C CYS A 90 11.54 0.10 14.83
N LEU A 91 11.75 0.68 13.65
CA LEU A 91 12.93 1.52 13.40
C LEU A 91 12.98 2.72 14.36
N ASP A 92 14.19 3.11 14.77
CA ASP A 92 14.39 4.16 15.76
C ASP A 92 13.83 5.53 15.33
N SER A 93 13.59 6.39 16.34
CA SER A 93 12.99 7.73 16.16
C SER A 93 13.89 8.73 15.42
N ASP A 94 15.16 8.41 15.19
CA ASP A 94 16.13 9.25 14.50
C ASP A 94 15.94 9.28 12.97
N THR A 95 14.88 8.66 12.49
CA THR A 95 14.47 8.73 11.08
C THR A 95 13.95 10.13 10.73
N ASP A 96 14.26 10.57 9.51
CA ASP A 96 13.79 11.86 8.99
C ASP A 96 12.25 11.90 8.81
N GLY A 97 11.72 13.01 8.30
CA GLY A 97 10.27 13.15 8.09
C GLY A 97 9.66 12.05 7.21
N ARG A 98 10.39 11.60 6.18
CA ARG A 98 9.93 10.53 5.28
C ARG A 98 10.01 9.16 5.93
N GLY A 99 11.06 8.87 6.69
CA GLY A 99 11.16 7.63 7.45
C GLY A 99 10.04 7.49 8.47
N ARG A 100 9.72 8.57 9.21
CA ARG A 100 8.56 8.59 10.13
C ARG A 100 7.22 8.45 9.42
N LEU A 101 7.08 8.99 8.21
CA LEU A 101 5.90 8.76 7.37
C LEU A 101 5.76 7.28 7.00
N ILE A 102 6.85 6.65 6.53
CA ILE A 102 6.86 5.22 6.16
C ILE A 102 6.49 4.35 7.35
N GLN A 103 7.06 4.61 8.53
CA GLN A 103 6.67 3.92 9.77
C GLN A 103 5.16 4.00 10.04
N SER A 104 4.61 5.21 9.92
CA SER A 104 3.19 5.46 10.21
C SER A 104 2.28 4.81 9.15
N LEU A 105 2.71 4.76 7.88
CA LEU A 105 2.04 4.01 6.81
C LEU A 105 2.09 2.50 7.05
N CYS A 106 3.23 1.95 7.47
CA CYS A 106 3.35 0.53 7.82
C CYS A 106 2.44 0.16 9.01
N ALA A 107 2.38 1.00 10.04
CA ALA A 107 1.46 0.82 11.16
C ALA A 107 -0.02 0.87 10.71
N PHE A 108 -0.36 1.77 9.79
CA PHE A 108 -1.70 1.84 9.22
C PHE A 108 -2.05 0.57 8.41
N VAL A 109 -1.15 0.07 7.58
CA VAL A 109 -1.33 -1.19 6.84
C VAL A 109 -1.51 -2.37 7.80
N LEU A 110 -0.70 -2.47 8.86
CA LEU A 110 -0.87 -3.49 9.90
C LEU A 110 -2.25 -3.41 10.58
N CYS A 111 -2.76 -2.20 10.82
CA CYS A 111 -4.10 -2.00 11.36
C CYS A 111 -5.18 -2.50 10.39
N LEU A 112 -5.09 -2.14 9.10
CA LEU A 112 -6.00 -2.63 8.06
C LEU A 112 -5.99 -4.15 7.96
N CYS A 113 -4.80 -4.74 8.06
CA CYS A 113 -4.57 -6.17 8.07
C CYS A 113 -5.34 -6.88 9.19
N ILE A 114 -5.31 -6.35 10.40
CA ILE A 114 -6.03 -6.90 11.57
C ILE A 114 -7.55 -6.72 11.43
N SER A 115 -7.99 -5.58 10.93
CA SER A 115 -9.41 -5.23 10.89
C SER A 115 -10.16 -5.86 9.71
N SER A 116 -9.47 -6.07 8.58
CA SER A 116 -10.11 -6.48 7.33
C SER A 116 -9.96 -7.98 7.04
N TYR A 117 -8.98 -8.64 7.64
CA TYR A 117 -8.72 -10.07 7.43
C TYR A 117 -8.83 -10.81 8.75
N ASN A 118 -9.26 -12.07 8.70
CA ASN A 118 -9.23 -12.95 9.88
C ASN A 118 -7.87 -13.62 10.07
N LYS A 119 -7.08 -13.71 8.98
CA LYS A 119 -5.75 -14.33 8.91
C LYS A 119 -4.91 -13.71 7.79
N ILE A 120 -3.59 -13.68 7.97
CA ILE A 120 -2.60 -13.32 6.95
C ILE A 120 -1.55 -14.43 6.90
N GLY A 121 -1.50 -15.17 5.79
CA GLY A 121 -0.72 -16.41 5.72
C GLY A 121 -1.17 -17.37 6.82
N SER A 122 -0.23 -17.76 7.70
CA SER A 122 -0.51 -18.59 8.87
C SER A 122 -0.89 -17.80 10.14
N TYR A 123 -0.76 -16.47 10.14
CA TYR A 123 -1.02 -15.65 11.32
C TYR A 123 -2.51 -15.35 11.47
N SER A 124 -3.09 -15.64 12.63
CA SER A 124 -4.42 -15.15 13.01
C SER A 124 -4.35 -13.71 13.52
N ASN A 125 -5.49 -13.03 13.59
CA ASN A 125 -5.56 -11.69 14.18
C ASN A 125 -4.99 -11.64 15.59
N ASP A 126 -5.26 -12.65 16.42
CA ASP A 126 -4.71 -12.72 17.78
C ASP A 126 -3.19 -12.88 17.77
N SER A 127 -2.65 -13.70 16.87
CA SER A 127 -1.20 -13.84 16.72
C SER A 127 -0.54 -12.55 16.24
N ILE A 128 -1.17 -11.80 15.33
CA ILE A 128 -0.67 -10.50 14.87
C ILE A 128 -0.70 -9.49 16.02
N LYS A 129 -1.81 -9.41 16.77
CA LYS A 129 -1.93 -8.53 17.95
C LYS A 129 -0.87 -8.86 19.00
N GLN A 130 -0.65 -10.14 19.29
CA GLN A 130 0.40 -10.58 20.21
C GLN A 130 1.79 -10.17 19.73
N LEU A 131 2.07 -10.31 18.43
CA LEU A 131 3.35 -9.92 17.84
C LEU A 131 3.59 -8.40 17.95
N ILE A 132 2.57 -7.58 17.68
CA ILE A 132 2.65 -6.12 17.86
C ILE A 132 2.89 -5.76 19.33
N CYS A 133 2.14 -6.36 20.26
CA CYS A 133 2.32 -6.12 21.69
C CYS A 133 3.73 -6.48 22.17
N LYS A 134 4.32 -7.55 21.62
CA LYS A 134 5.66 -8.04 21.98
C LYS A 134 6.78 -7.19 21.41
N GLU A 135 6.69 -6.82 20.13
CA GLU A 135 7.82 -6.21 19.39
C GLU A 135 7.78 -4.67 19.37
N ILE A 136 6.58 -4.05 19.48
CA ILE A 136 6.42 -2.58 19.34
C ILE A 136 5.95 -1.92 20.65
N ASN A 137 5.13 -2.61 21.44
CA ASN A 137 4.23 -2.06 22.48
C ASN A 137 2.99 -1.37 21.89
N ILE A 138 1.83 -1.65 22.48
CA ILE A 138 0.53 -1.14 21.97
C ILE A 138 0.40 0.38 22.03
N LYS A 139 0.96 1.04 23.05
CA LYS A 139 0.92 2.50 23.18
C LYS A 139 1.78 3.16 22.10
N SER A 140 3.02 2.68 21.96
CA SER A 140 3.92 3.11 20.88
C SER A 140 3.28 2.88 19.52
N PHE A 141 2.62 1.74 19.29
CA PHE A 141 1.93 1.45 18.04
C PHE A 141 0.80 2.46 17.75
N GLN A 142 -0.02 2.78 18.75
CA GLN A 142 -1.10 3.78 18.63
C GLN A 142 -0.53 5.18 18.35
N ASP A 143 0.53 5.59 19.05
CA ASP A 143 1.21 6.85 18.83
C ASP A 143 1.80 6.92 17.41
N ILE A 144 2.50 5.86 16.98
CA ILE A 144 3.05 5.75 15.63
C ILE A 144 1.95 5.89 14.58
N ARG A 145 0.81 5.22 14.76
CA ARG A 145 -0.34 5.33 13.85
C ARG A 145 -0.90 6.75 13.81
N LYS A 146 -1.02 7.42 14.97
CA LYS A 146 -1.55 8.78 15.07
C LYS A 146 -0.69 9.81 14.33
N ARG A 147 0.64 9.62 14.31
CA ARG A 147 1.58 10.50 13.60
C ARG A 147 1.32 10.60 12.09
N LEU A 148 0.62 9.61 11.49
CA LEU A 148 0.31 9.64 10.06
C LEU A 148 -0.45 10.93 9.69
N SER A 149 -1.54 11.24 10.38
CA SER A 149 -2.36 12.42 10.11
C SER A 149 -1.74 13.74 10.59
N GLU A 150 -0.72 13.67 11.46
CA GLU A 150 0.04 14.82 11.95
C GLU A 150 1.23 15.16 11.04
N SER A 151 1.59 14.27 10.10
CA SER A 151 2.72 14.49 9.20
C SER A 151 2.47 15.64 8.23
N GLU A 152 3.51 16.40 7.90
CA GLU A 152 3.44 17.50 6.93
C GLU A 152 2.95 17.02 5.55
N PHE A 153 3.34 15.81 5.15
CA PHE A 153 2.92 15.18 3.90
C PHE A 153 1.40 14.94 3.88
N TYR A 154 0.85 14.46 5.00
CA TYR A 154 -0.59 14.23 5.13
C TYR A 154 -1.36 15.53 5.14
N VAL A 155 -0.96 16.50 5.97
CA VAL A 155 -1.62 17.80 6.08
C VAL A 155 -1.65 18.50 4.72
N LYS A 156 -0.53 18.48 3.99
CA LYS A 156 -0.46 19.04 2.63
C LYS A 156 -1.39 18.33 1.66
N ALA A 157 -1.42 16.99 1.66
CA ALA A 157 -2.32 16.22 0.78
C ALA A 157 -3.80 16.47 1.10
N PHE A 158 -4.15 16.51 2.39
CA PHE A 158 -5.51 16.73 2.87
C PHE A 158 -6.06 18.11 2.48
N GLN A 159 -5.21 19.14 2.51
CA GLN A 159 -5.60 20.51 2.16
C GLN A 159 -5.69 20.76 0.64
N ASN A 160 -5.21 19.84 -0.19
CA ASN A 160 -5.10 20.03 -1.64
C ASN A 160 -5.81 18.90 -2.41
N PRO A 161 -7.15 18.99 -2.61
CA PRO A 161 -7.92 18.00 -3.35
C PRO A 161 -7.47 17.82 -4.81
N GLN A 162 -6.94 18.88 -5.41
CA GLN A 162 -6.30 18.81 -6.72
C GLN A 162 -4.81 18.55 -6.55
N LEU A 163 -4.29 17.52 -7.23
CA LEU A 163 -2.87 17.22 -7.23
C LEU A 163 -2.10 18.37 -7.88
N LYS A 164 -1.36 19.11 -7.05
CA LYS A 164 -0.49 20.21 -7.47
C LYS A 164 0.91 19.91 -6.96
N LEU A 165 1.79 19.54 -7.88
CA LEU A 165 3.18 19.20 -7.58
C LEU A 165 4.08 20.19 -8.32
N ALA A 166 4.94 20.88 -7.58
CA ALA A 166 5.97 21.73 -8.14
C ALA A 166 7.24 20.92 -8.45
N THR A 167 7.55 19.91 -7.64
CA THR A 167 8.70 19.03 -7.81
C THR A 167 8.36 17.57 -7.47
N PRO A 168 9.12 16.59 -7.99
CA PRO A 168 8.96 15.18 -7.61
C PRO A 168 9.09 14.92 -6.11
N ASP A 169 9.83 15.75 -5.37
CA ASP A 169 9.99 15.59 -3.91
C ASP A 169 8.70 15.80 -3.13
N GLU A 170 7.72 16.48 -3.70
CA GLU A 170 6.41 16.68 -3.08
C GLU A 170 5.49 15.46 -3.26
N MET A 171 5.88 14.48 -4.08
CA MET A 171 5.14 13.23 -4.29
C MET A 171 5.28 12.33 -3.06
N ALA A 172 4.29 12.40 -2.17
CA ALA A 172 4.20 11.52 -1.01
C ALA A 172 2.81 10.88 -0.92
N LEU A 173 1.79 11.68 -0.59
CA LEU A 173 0.42 11.23 -0.38
C LEU A 173 -0.55 11.98 -1.30
N THR A 174 -1.69 11.34 -1.60
CA THR A 174 -2.79 11.93 -2.35
C THR A 174 -3.94 12.32 -1.44
N TYR A 175 -4.77 13.27 -1.87
CA TYR A 175 -6.00 13.63 -1.16
C TYR A 175 -6.91 12.41 -0.96
N ASP A 176 -7.12 11.59 -1.99
CA ASP A 176 -7.95 10.39 -1.91
C ASP A 176 -7.47 9.40 -0.83
N PHE A 177 -6.15 9.27 -0.65
CA PHE A 177 -5.59 8.48 0.44
C PHE A 177 -5.99 9.04 1.81
N THR A 178 -5.98 10.37 1.99
CA THR A 178 -6.37 10.98 3.26
C THR A 178 -7.85 10.73 3.57
N GLN A 179 -8.72 10.77 2.56
CA GLN A 179 -10.14 10.45 2.70
C GLN A 179 -10.35 8.97 3.08
N LEU A 180 -9.60 8.06 2.46
CA LEU A 180 -9.61 6.63 2.81
C LEU A 180 -9.17 6.42 4.26
N HIS A 181 -8.13 7.12 4.70
CA HIS A 181 -7.62 7.04 6.07
C HIS A 181 -8.67 7.54 7.09
N GLU A 182 -9.33 8.67 6.85
CA GLU A 182 -10.41 9.18 7.70
C GLU A 182 -11.62 8.22 7.79
N TYR A 183 -12.03 7.67 6.64
CA TYR A 183 -13.11 6.68 6.59
C TYR A 183 -12.77 5.41 7.39
N THR A 184 -11.54 4.93 7.25
CA THR A 184 -11.10 3.71 7.94
C THR A 184 -10.96 3.96 9.44
N THR A 185 -10.38 5.07 9.85
CA THR A 185 -10.16 5.38 11.29
C THR A 185 -11.47 5.63 12.04
N SER A 186 -12.48 6.23 11.40
CA SER A 186 -13.83 6.36 11.98
C SER A 186 -14.58 5.03 12.10
N SER A 187 -14.23 4.03 11.28
CA SER A 187 -14.86 2.71 11.29
C SER A 187 -14.14 1.68 12.17
N THR A 188 -12.93 2.01 12.66
CA THR A 188 -12.02 1.05 13.28
C THR A 188 -11.54 1.52 14.66
N GLU A 189 -12.42 1.41 15.67
CA GLU A 189 -11.98 1.41 17.06
C GLU A 189 -11.28 0.07 17.34
N VAL A 190 -9.94 0.11 17.51
CA VAL A 190 -9.13 -1.00 18.05
C VAL A 190 -8.77 -0.67 19.48
#